data_AF-A0A8X8DG06-F1
#
_entry.id   AF-A0A8X8DG06-F1
#
_cell.length_a   1.000
_cell.length_b   1.000
_cell.length_c   1.000
_cell.angle_alpha   90.00
_cell.angle_beta   90.00
_cell.angle_gamma   90.00
#
_symmetry.space_group_name_H-M   'P 1'
#
loop_
_entity.id
_entity.type
_entity.pdbx_description
1 polymer ?
#
loop_
_entity_poly.entity_id
_entity_poly.type
_entity_poly.pdbx_seq_one_letter_code
_entity_poly.pdbx_strand_id
1 'polypeptide(L)'
;MAAFHCIQALRFPSRTHVFFPIGDQNRYNIINKKQRGFLVFASADKKSDKELYLKSKVETLLDSVKWDGKGLAVGIAQNIDTGAILMQGFVNRDALATTISSQKATFYSRSRSALWTKGETSKNFINVHDIYLDCDRDSIIYLGKPDGPTCHTGSETCYYTSVPDLLENKQVDGNKLALTTLYSLETIISQRKAELALPQTGKPSWTKRLLLDQDLLCSKIREEADELCRTLEENEDQARTASEMGDVLYHAMVLMAVKGVKIEEVLEVLRKRFFQSGIEEKRSRGQAS
;
A
#
# COMPACT_ATOMS: atom_id res chain seq x y z
N MET A 1 24.84 -16.86 -42.41
CA MET A 1 24.00 -17.33 -43.53
C MET A 1 23.41 -18.68 -43.15
N ALA A 2 22.10 -18.85 -43.26
CA ALA A 2 21.42 -20.14 -43.16
C ALA A 2 20.07 -20.00 -43.90
N ALA A 3 19.69 -21.00 -44.68
CA ALA A 3 18.44 -21.00 -45.44
C ALA A 3 17.92 -22.44 -45.56
N PHE A 4 16.60 -22.64 -45.41
CA PHE A 4 15.89 -23.88 -45.74
C PHE A 4 14.45 -23.56 -46.17
N HIS A 5 13.70 -24.56 -46.65
CA HIS A 5 12.70 -24.37 -47.71
C HIS A 5 11.25 -24.06 -47.30
N CYS A 6 10.65 -23.15 -48.08
CA CYS A 6 9.37 -23.27 -48.82
C CYS A 6 8.35 -24.39 -48.46
N ILE A 7 7.07 -24.02 -48.41
CA ILE A 7 5.91 -24.79 -48.92
C ILE A 7 4.74 -23.81 -49.25
N GLN A 8 3.76 -24.24 -50.05
CA GLN A 8 2.61 -23.43 -50.54
C GLN A 8 1.27 -24.18 -50.32
N ALA A 9 0.06 -23.61 -50.49
CA ALA A 9 -0.36 -22.29 -50.99
C ALA A 9 -1.42 -21.66 -50.04
N LEU A 10 -2.54 -20.97 -50.38
CA LEU A 10 -3.38 -20.73 -51.58
C LEU A 10 -3.92 -19.28 -51.59
N ARG A 11 -4.71 -18.91 -52.61
CA ARG A 11 -5.62 -17.73 -52.65
C ARG A 11 -6.94 -18.11 -53.31
N PHE A 12 -8.05 -17.49 -52.90
CA PHE A 12 -9.10 -16.99 -53.80
C PHE A 12 -9.99 -15.95 -53.08
N PRO A 13 -10.38 -14.82 -53.71
CA PRO A 13 -11.24 -13.80 -53.10
C PRO A 13 -12.62 -13.67 -53.77
N SER A 14 -13.59 -13.10 -53.07
CA SER A 14 -14.69 -12.34 -53.69
C SER A 14 -15.29 -11.31 -52.72
N ARG A 15 -15.55 -10.09 -53.23
CA ARG A 15 -16.47 -9.12 -52.61
C ARG A 15 -17.82 -9.24 -53.31
N THR A 16 -18.90 -8.91 -52.61
CA THR A 16 -20.17 -8.56 -53.26
C THR A 16 -20.79 -7.36 -52.56
N HIS A 17 -20.87 -6.22 -53.25
CA HIS A 17 -21.80 -5.16 -52.89
C HIS A 17 -23.14 -5.45 -53.57
N VAL A 18 -24.26 -5.16 -52.90
CA VAL A 18 -25.60 -5.25 -53.49
C VAL A 18 -26.17 -3.84 -53.60
N PHE A 19 -26.50 -3.43 -54.83
CA PHE A 19 -27.27 -2.22 -55.13
C PHE A 19 -28.78 -2.56 -55.12
N PHE A 20 -29.60 -1.61 -54.66
CA PHE A 20 -31.06 -1.65 -54.82
C PHE A 20 -31.50 -0.76 -55.99
N PRO A 21 -32.36 -1.25 -56.89
CA PRO A 21 -33.29 -0.43 -57.68
C PRO A 21 -34.74 -0.56 -57.16
N ILE A 22 -35.65 0.27 -57.71
CA ILE A 22 -37.00 0.53 -57.19
C ILE A 22 -38.09 0.10 -58.19
N GLY A 23 -39.25 -0.35 -57.70
CA GLY A 23 -40.51 -0.55 -58.45
C GLY A 23 -41.26 -1.82 -58.03
N ASP A 24 -42.59 -1.92 -58.07
CA ASP A 24 -43.64 -0.87 -58.22
C ASP A 24 -44.98 -1.39 -57.57
N GLN A 25 -46.05 -0.59 -57.59
CA GLN A 25 -47.29 -0.81 -56.82
C GLN A 25 -48.25 -1.87 -57.40
N ASN A 26 -48.90 -2.68 -56.54
CA ASN A 26 -50.34 -2.51 -56.22
C ASN A 26 -50.92 -3.43 -55.11
N ARG A 27 -52.15 -3.07 -54.71
CA ARG A 27 -53.11 -3.60 -53.70
C ARG A 27 -53.39 -5.12 -53.85
N TYR A 28 -53.91 -5.88 -52.89
CA TYR A 28 -55.07 -5.62 -51.99
C TYR A 28 -55.13 -6.52 -50.73
N ASN A 29 -55.82 -6.01 -49.69
CA ASN A 29 -56.62 -6.68 -48.63
C ASN A 29 -56.11 -7.86 -47.76
N ILE A 30 -56.00 -7.57 -46.45
CA ILE A 30 -56.66 -8.23 -45.28
C ILE A 30 -56.66 -9.77 -45.21
N ILE A 31 -56.00 -10.33 -44.17
CA ILE A 31 -56.62 -11.23 -43.16
C ILE A 31 -55.70 -11.40 -41.94
N ASN A 32 -56.30 -11.55 -40.74
CA ASN A 32 -55.61 -11.73 -39.47
C ASN A 32 -54.84 -13.07 -39.36
N LYS A 33 -53.60 -13.04 -38.86
CA LYS A 33 -53.02 -14.19 -38.13
C LYS A 33 -51.95 -13.75 -37.12
N LYS A 34 -52.10 -14.23 -35.88
CA LYS A 34 -51.14 -13.96 -34.78
C LYS A 34 -49.78 -14.59 -35.09
N GLN A 35 -48.76 -13.77 -35.31
CA GLN A 35 -47.39 -14.17 -34.93
C GLN A 35 -47.12 -13.69 -33.52
N ARG A 36 -46.75 -14.60 -32.62
CA ARG A 36 -46.15 -14.24 -31.33
C ARG A 36 -44.75 -13.72 -31.62
N GLY A 37 -44.57 -12.40 -31.61
CA GLY A 37 -43.24 -11.82 -31.55
C GLY A 37 -42.53 -12.35 -30.32
N PHE A 38 -41.51 -13.19 -30.52
CA PHE A 38 -40.69 -13.69 -29.43
C PHE A 38 -39.85 -12.51 -28.95
N LEU A 39 -40.23 -11.90 -27.82
CA LEU A 39 -39.39 -10.88 -27.19
C LEU A 39 -38.12 -11.58 -26.73
N VAL A 40 -37.07 -11.49 -27.55
CA VAL A 40 -35.70 -11.74 -27.12
C VAL A 40 -35.36 -10.61 -26.16
N PHE A 41 -35.75 -10.79 -24.90
CA PHE A 41 -35.11 -10.11 -23.79
C PHE A 41 -33.65 -10.58 -23.78
N ALA A 42 -32.81 -9.86 -24.52
CA ALA A 42 -31.39 -9.84 -24.27
C ALA A 42 -31.22 -9.35 -22.84
N SER A 43 -31.08 -10.29 -21.91
CA SER A 43 -30.70 -10.01 -20.53
C SER A 43 -29.28 -9.49 -20.56
N ALA A 44 -29.12 -8.19 -20.81
CA ALA A 44 -27.84 -7.50 -20.77
C ALA A 44 -27.18 -7.83 -19.42
N ASP A 45 -26.03 -8.52 -19.49
CA ASP A 45 -25.36 -9.01 -18.31
C ASP A 45 -24.81 -7.82 -17.53
N LYS A 46 -25.54 -7.39 -16.49
CA LYS A 46 -25.13 -6.28 -15.61
C LYS A 46 -23.72 -6.45 -15.04
N LYS A 47 -23.19 -7.68 -15.07
CA LYS A 47 -21.80 -8.01 -14.77
C LYS A 47 -20.83 -7.55 -15.88
N SER A 48 -21.07 -7.85 -17.15
CA SER A 48 -20.23 -7.38 -18.27
C SER A 48 -20.28 -5.87 -18.43
N ASP A 49 -21.46 -5.26 -18.23
CA ASP A 49 -21.60 -3.79 -18.32
C ASP A 49 -20.80 -3.09 -17.22
N LYS A 50 -20.83 -3.63 -15.99
CA LYS A 50 -20.04 -3.13 -14.87
C LYS A 50 -18.54 -3.33 -15.09
N GLU A 51 -18.13 -4.47 -15.65
CA GLU A 51 -16.72 -4.78 -15.93
C GLU A 51 -16.15 -3.88 -17.05
N LEU A 52 -16.92 -3.66 -18.12
CA LEU A 52 -16.59 -2.71 -19.20
C LEU A 52 -16.50 -1.26 -18.68
N TYR A 53 -17.44 -0.85 -17.82
CA TYR A 53 -17.43 0.47 -17.19
C TYR A 53 -16.23 0.67 -16.24
N LEU A 54 -15.88 -0.34 -15.45
CA LEU A 54 -14.68 -0.33 -14.61
C LEU A 54 -13.41 -0.25 -15.45
N LYS A 55 -13.31 -1.04 -16.54
CA LYS A 55 -12.19 -0.95 -17.48
C LYS A 55 -12.07 0.45 -18.08
N SER A 56 -13.17 1.01 -18.58
CA SER A 56 -13.19 2.39 -19.13
C SER A 56 -12.68 3.42 -18.13
N LYS A 57 -13.03 3.29 -16.84
CA LYS A 57 -12.50 4.16 -15.77
C LYS A 57 -10.99 3.99 -15.54
N VAL A 58 -10.49 2.75 -15.60
CA VAL A 58 -9.04 2.49 -15.50
C VAL A 58 -8.29 3.09 -16.69
N GLU A 59 -8.78 2.93 -17.92
CA GLU A 59 -8.14 3.58 -19.10
C GLU A 59 -8.11 5.11 -18.93
N THR A 60 -9.24 5.74 -18.55
CA THR A 60 -9.29 7.19 -18.29
C THR A 60 -8.36 7.64 -17.16
N LEU A 61 -8.15 6.83 -16.12
CA LEU A 61 -7.17 7.11 -15.07
C LEU A 61 -5.74 7.07 -15.62
N LEU A 62 -5.39 6.01 -16.35
CA LEU A 62 -4.07 5.77 -16.95
C LEU A 62 -3.68 6.84 -17.98
N ASP A 63 -4.65 7.33 -18.77
CA ASP A 63 -4.45 8.41 -19.74
C ASP A 63 -4.34 9.79 -19.08
N SER A 64 -4.68 9.89 -17.79
CA SER A 64 -4.60 11.13 -17.01
C SER A 64 -3.33 11.27 -16.16
N VAL A 65 -2.41 10.30 -16.26
CA VAL A 65 -1.07 10.33 -15.66
C VAL A 65 -0.10 11.04 -16.62
N LYS A 66 0.76 11.90 -16.07
CA LYS A 66 1.74 12.71 -16.79
C LYS A 66 3.03 11.91 -17.00
N TRP A 67 3.01 11.03 -18.00
CA TRP A 67 4.18 10.22 -18.37
C TRP A 67 5.31 11.09 -18.98
N ASP A 68 6.57 10.76 -18.68
CA ASP A 68 7.74 11.42 -19.25
C ASP A 68 7.91 11.12 -20.76
N GLY A 69 8.92 11.74 -21.40
CA GLY A 69 9.26 11.51 -22.80
C GLY A 69 9.72 10.08 -23.16
N LYS A 70 9.68 9.13 -22.22
CA LYS A 70 9.96 7.69 -22.38
C LYS A 70 8.76 6.83 -21.96
N GLY A 71 7.62 7.42 -21.63
CA GLY A 71 6.41 6.74 -21.17
C GLY A 71 6.47 6.31 -19.70
N LEU A 72 7.26 6.99 -18.86
CA LEU A 72 7.54 6.62 -17.48
C LEU A 72 7.10 7.69 -16.47
N ALA A 73 6.61 7.25 -15.32
CA ALA A 73 6.37 8.03 -14.11
C ALA A 73 7.26 7.52 -12.97
N VAL A 74 7.39 8.30 -11.90
CA VAL A 74 8.05 7.84 -10.65
C VAL A 74 7.05 7.01 -9.84
N GLY A 75 7.43 5.79 -9.45
CA GLY A 75 6.67 4.96 -8.52
C GLY A 75 7.39 4.81 -7.19
N ILE A 76 6.72 5.17 -6.10
CA ILE A 76 7.24 5.11 -4.73
C ILE A 76 6.42 4.07 -3.95
N ALA A 77 7.07 3.02 -3.43
CA ALA A 77 6.41 2.11 -2.50
C ALA A 77 6.56 2.63 -1.07
N GLN A 78 5.44 2.75 -0.36
CA GLN A 78 5.41 3.20 1.05
C GLN A 78 4.74 2.13 1.92
N ASN A 79 5.29 1.90 3.11
CA ASN A 79 4.72 0.99 4.08
C ASN A 79 3.48 1.61 4.76
N ILE A 80 2.33 0.94 4.68
CA ILE A 80 1.06 1.38 5.27
C ILE A 80 1.06 1.40 6.81
N ASP A 81 1.87 0.56 7.47
CA ASP A 81 1.98 0.52 8.93
C ASP A 81 3.07 1.47 9.46
N THR A 82 4.23 1.55 8.79
CA THR A 82 5.39 2.30 9.33
C THR A 82 5.51 3.73 8.81
N GLY A 83 4.83 4.04 7.69
CA GLY A 83 5.01 5.27 6.92
C GLY A 83 6.35 5.34 6.17
N ALA A 84 7.27 4.39 6.37
CA ALA A 84 8.58 4.42 5.73
C ALA A 84 8.49 4.24 4.22
N ILE A 85 9.28 5.01 3.48
CA ILE A 85 9.47 4.79 2.05
C ILE A 85 10.30 3.51 1.89
N LEU A 86 9.75 2.51 1.21
CA LEU A 86 10.34 1.19 1.05
C LEU A 86 11.34 1.16 -0.12
N MET A 87 10.94 1.69 -1.27
CA MET A 87 11.76 1.78 -2.49
C MET A 87 11.16 2.74 -3.51
N GLN A 88 11.99 3.23 -4.44
CA GLN A 88 11.55 3.89 -5.67
C GLN A 88 11.82 2.97 -6.88
N GLY A 89 10.90 3.00 -7.84
CA GLY A 89 11.03 2.37 -9.15
C GLY A 89 10.40 3.24 -10.23
N PHE A 90 10.60 2.89 -11.50
CA PHE A 90 9.89 3.54 -12.61
C PHE A 90 8.61 2.77 -12.89
N VAL A 91 7.57 3.46 -13.33
CA VAL A 91 6.27 2.88 -13.68
C VAL A 91 5.93 3.32 -15.09
N ASN A 92 5.45 2.41 -15.94
CA ASN A 92 4.82 2.75 -17.22
C ASN A 92 3.31 2.45 -17.13
N ARG A 93 2.55 2.82 -18.17
CA ARG A 93 1.09 2.60 -18.24
C ARG A 93 0.67 1.15 -17.88
N ASP A 94 1.42 0.16 -18.37
CA ASP A 94 1.13 -1.27 -18.15
C ASP A 94 1.49 -1.73 -16.73
N ALA A 95 2.56 -1.20 -16.12
CA ALA A 95 2.94 -1.47 -14.74
C ALA A 95 1.90 -0.91 -13.75
N LEU A 96 1.34 0.28 -14.02
CA LEU A 96 0.25 0.83 -13.22
C LEU A 96 -1.03 0.00 -13.40
N ALA A 97 -1.40 -0.37 -14.63
CA ALA A 97 -2.55 -1.24 -14.91
C ALA A 97 -2.43 -2.63 -14.24
N THR A 98 -1.22 -3.20 -14.22
CA THR A 98 -0.90 -4.46 -13.54
C THR A 98 -0.97 -4.31 -12.02
N THR A 99 -0.51 -3.19 -11.46
CA THR A 99 -0.62 -2.90 -10.02
C THR A 99 -2.08 -2.76 -9.59
N ILE A 100 -2.90 -2.01 -10.34
CA ILE A 100 -4.34 -1.83 -10.10
C ILE A 100 -5.09 -3.17 -10.11
N SER A 101 -4.76 -4.06 -11.05
CA SER A 101 -5.48 -5.34 -11.23
C SER A 101 -4.98 -6.49 -10.34
N SER A 102 -3.70 -6.50 -9.96
CA SER A 102 -3.10 -7.55 -9.12
C SER A 102 -3.01 -7.20 -7.63
N GLN A 103 -3.19 -5.92 -7.27
CA GLN A 103 -2.91 -5.37 -5.95
C GLN A 103 -1.49 -5.66 -5.44
N LYS A 104 -0.50 -5.73 -6.35
CA LYS A 104 0.91 -5.93 -6.03
C LYS A 104 1.77 -4.91 -6.76
N ALA A 105 2.78 -4.37 -6.09
CA ALA A 105 3.61 -3.30 -6.64
C ALA A 105 4.39 -3.75 -7.88
N THR A 106 3.90 -3.38 -9.07
CA THR A 106 4.56 -3.63 -10.36
C THR A 106 5.24 -2.36 -10.87
N PHE A 107 6.48 -2.54 -11.30
CA PHE A 107 7.36 -1.51 -11.84
C PHE A 107 7.80 -1.87 -13.26
N TYR A 108 8.31 -0.89 -13.99
CA TYR A 108 8.96 -1.06 -15.29
C TYR A 108 10.48 -1.01 -15.15
N SER A 109 11.15 -2.11 -15.50
CA SER A 109 12.61 -2.24 -15.42
C SER A 109 13.27 -1.63 -16.66
N ARG A 110 13.73 -0.38 -16.56
CA ARG A 110 14.37 0.37 -17.67
C ARG A 110 15.56 -0.35 -18.32
N SER A 111 16.25 -1.24 -17.60
CA SER A 111 17.40 -2.01 -18.10
C SER A 111 17.03 -3.37 -18.70
N ARG A 112 15.82 -3.88 -18.45
CA ARG A 112 15.29 -5.13 -19.03
C ARG A 112 14.20 -4.87 -20.08
N SER A 113 13.74 -3.63 -20.21
CA SER A 113 12.59 -3.21 -21.02
C SER A 113 11.33 -4.06 -20.77
N ALA A 114 11.07 -4.36 -19.50
CA ALA A 114 10.05 -5.32 -19.09
C ALA A 114 9.39 -4.93 -17.76
N LEU A 115 8.16 -5.41 -17.56
CA LEU A 115 7.48 -5.38 -16.28
C LEU A 115 8.21 -6.24 -15.24
N TRP A 116 8.09 -5.85 -13.97
CA TRP A 116 8.61 -6.58 -12.82
C TRP A 116 7.73 -6.30 -11.60
N THR A 117 7.07 -7.33 -11.07
CA THR A 117 6.35 -7.22 -9.79
C THR A 117 7.31 -7.51 -8.65
N LYS A 118 7.42 -6.55 -7.72
CA LYS A 118 8.27 -6.70 -6.54
C LYS A 118 7.82 -7.97 -5.80
N GLY A 119 8.74 -8.92 -5.63
CA GLY A 119 8.51 -10.20 -4.95
C GLY A 119 8.42 -11.44 -5.84
N GLU A 120 8.33 -11.32 -7.17
CA GLU A 120 8.24 -12.48 -8.09
C GLU A 120 9.30 -13.56 -7.81
N THR A 121 10.57 -13.14 -7.68
CA THR A 121 11.69 -14.04 -7.38
C THR A 121 11.83 -14.32 -5.88
N SER A 122 11.88 -13.29 -5.03
CA SER A 122 12.25 -13.40 -3.60
C SER A 122 11.08 -13.68 -2.65
N LYS A 123 9.84 -13.71 -3.15
CA LYS A 123 8.56 -13.83 -2.40
C LYS A 123 8.24 -12.70 -1.42
N ASN A 124 9.17 -11.80 -1.14
CA ASN A 124 8.92 -10.53 -0.46
C ASN A 124 8.14 -9.58 -1.41
N PHE A 125 6.82 -9.77 -1.55
CA PHE A 125 5.95 -8.86 -2.29
C PHE A 125 5.71 -7.56 -1.50
N ILE A 126 5.09 -6.58 -2.17
CA ILE A 126 4.43 -5.44 -1.51
C ILE A 126 2.98 -5.48 -1.98
N ASN A 127 2.08 -5.82 -1.06
CA ASN A 127 0.65 -5.93 -1.33
C ASN A 127 0.02 -4.53 -1.16
N VAL A 128 -0.47 -3.98 -2.26
CA VAL A 128 -0.90 -2.60 -2.40
C VAL A 128 -2.34 -2.48 -1.91
N HIS A 129 -2.52 -1.71 -0.84
CA HIS A 129 -3.83 -1.34 -0.32
C HIS A 129 -4.45 -0.19 -1.12
N ASP A 130 -3.64 0.77 -1.55
CA ASP A 130 -4.12 2.01 -2.17
C ASP A 130 -3.06 2.65 -3.09
N ILE A 131 -3.50 3.48 -4.04
CA ILE A 131 -2.64 4.12 -5.05
C ILE A 131 -2.98 5.61 -5.16
N TYR A 132 -1.99 6.45 -4.85
CA TYR A 132 -2.11 7.91 -4.94
C TYR A 132 -1.33 8.43 -6.15
N LEU A 133 -1.89 9.43 -6.82
CA LEU A 133 -1.17 10.30 -7.76
C LEU A 133 -0.88 11.63 -7.05
N ASP A 134 0.23 12.29 -7.40
CA ASP A 134 0.49 13.66 -6.97
C ASP A 134 -0.31 14.71 -7.77
N CYS A 135 -0.09 15.99 -7.49
CA CYS A 135 -0.99 17.06 -7.90
C CYS A 135 -0.97 17.36 -9.41
N ASP A 136 0.17 17.21 -10.08
CA ASP A 136 0.31 17.27 -11.54
C ASP A 136 0.61 15.91 -12.21
N ARG A 137 0.65 14.83 -11.41
CA ARG A 137 0.47 13.42 -11.79
C ARG A 137 1.65 12.76 -12.51
N ASP A 138 2.90 13.17 -12.24
CA ASP A 138 4.09 12.43 -12.70
C ASP A 138 4.75 11.54 -11.62
N SER A 139 4.25 11.60 -10.38
CA SER A 139 4.61 10.69 -9.30
C SER A 139 3.41 9.88 -8.78
N ILE A 140 3.70 8.63 -8.40
CA ILE A 140 2.72 7.63 -7.98
C ILE A 140 3.19 7.02 -6.66
N ILE A 141 2.35 7.01 -5.63
CA ILE A 141 2.60 6.27 -4.38
C ILE A 141 1.78 4.99 -4.38
N TYR A 142 2.46 3.85 -4.25
CA TYR A 142 1.88 2.56 -3.92
C TYR A 142 1.93 2.37 -2.39
N LEU A 143 0.80 2.56 -1.71
CA LEU A 143 0.68 2.38 -0.26
C LEU A 143 0.33 0.92 0.03
N GLY A 144 1.18 0.19 0.75
CA GLY A 144 1.02 -1.26 0.90
C GLY A 144 1.77 -1.89 2.07
N LYS A 145 1.50 -3.18 2.34
CA LYS A 145 2.20 -3.98 3.35
C LYS A 145 3.21 -4.92 2.67
N PRO A 146 4.49 -4.91 3.07
CA PRO A 146 5.50 -5.83 2.54
C PRO A 146 5.42 -7.21 3.21
N ASP A 147 5.62 -8.29 2.44
CA ASP A 147 5.64 -9.68 2.94
C ASP A 147 7.01 -10.09 3.55
N GLY A 148 7.97 -9.17 3.60
CA GLY A 148 9.35 -9.40 4.01
C GLY A 148 10.24 -8.23 3.56
N PRO A 149 11.57 -8.28 3.80
CA PRO A 149 12.45 -7.14 3.54
C PRO A 149 12.39 -6.67 2.09
N THR A 150 12.28 -5.34 1.88
CA THR A 150 12.18 -4.78 0.53
C THR A 150 13.49 -4.89 -0.21
N CYS A 151 14.60 -4.60 0.47
CA CYS A 151 15.91 -4.54 -0.16
C CYS A 151 16.51 -5.95 -0.33
N HIS A 152 17.32 -6.11 -1.39
CA HIS A 152 18.06 -7.34 -1.65
C HIS A 152 19.19 -7.60 -0.63
N THR A 153 19.53 -6.61 0.19
CA THR A 153 20.46 -6.72 1.32
C THR A 153 19.84 -7.36 2.57
N GLY A 154 18.53 -7.56 2.59
CA GLY A 154 17.78 -7.98 3.79
C GLY A 154 17.25 -6.81 4.62
N SER A 155 17.53 -5.56 4.27
CA SER A 155 16.91 -4.39 4.92
C SER A 155 15.43 -4.21 4.53
N GLU A 156 14.61 -3.71 5.46
CA GLU A 156 13.18 -3.44 5.26
C GLU A 156 12.93 -2.41 4.15
N THR A 157 13.84 -1.46 3.98
CA THR A 157 13.81 -0.36 3.00
C THR A 157 15.11 -0.31 2.20
N CYS A 158 15.11 0.33 1.03
CA CYS A 158 16.34 0.72 0.32
C CYS A 158 17.02 1.98 0.92
N TYR A 159 16.36 2.69 1.84
CA TYR A 159 16.81 3.96 2.42
C TYR A 159 17.41 3.75 3.84
N TYR A 160 18.49 2.95 3.90
CA TYR A 160 19.20 2.58 5.14
C TYR A 160 20.56 3.29 5.35
N THR A 161 20.89 4.26 4.49
CA THR A 161 22.15 5.02 4.52
C THR A 161 21.84 6.51 4.54
N SER A 162 22.30 7.24 5.56
CA SER A 162 22.12 8.71 5.62
C SER A 162 23.36 9.46 5.13
N VAL A 163 23.15 10.64 4.51
CA VAL A 163 24.24 11.47 3.97
C VAL A 163 25.28 11.87 5.03
N PRO A 164 24.91 12.26 6.27
CA PRO A 164 25.89 12.51 7.33
C PRO A 164 26.82 11.33 7.64
N ASP A 165 26.32 10.08 7.63
CA ASP A 165 27.16 8.91 7.96
C ASP A 165 28.22 8.67 6.87
N LEU A 166 27.86 8.92 5.60
CA LEU A 166 28.79 8.88 4.47
C LEU A 166 29.85 9.98 4.56
N LEU A 167 29.47 11.21 4.92
CA LEU A 167 30.39 12.33 5.07
C LEU A 167 31.37 12.12 6.25
N GLU A 168 30.89 11.51 7.33
CA GLU A 168 31.69 11.17 8.52
C GLU A 168 32.48 9.86 8.37
N ASN A 169 32.39 9.18 7.21
CA ASN A 169 33.02 7.87 6.94
C ASN A 169 32.68 6.79 7.99
N LYS A 170 31.50 6.87 8.61
CA LYS A 170 31.02 5.86 9.55
C LYS A 170 30.65 4.58 8.80
N GLN A 171 30.90 3.43 9.41
CA GLN A 171 30.33 2.19 8.89
C GLN A 171 28.81 2.26 9.01
N VAL A 172 28.13 2.04 7.88
CA VAL A 172 26.67 1.95 7.83
C VAL A 172 26.27 0.60 8.43
N ASP A 173 25.80 0.62 9.68
CA ASP A 173 25.42 -0.58 10.43
C ASP A 173 24.05 -1.16 10.00
N GLY A 174 23.31 -0.43 9.16
CA GLY A 174 21.98 -0.81 8.68
C GLY A 174 20.84 -0.55 9.66
N ASN A 175 21.12 -0.13 10.90
CA ASN A 175 20.09 0.13 11.92
C ASN A 175 19.45 1.53 11.77
N LYS A 176 20.18 2.48 11.17
CA LYS A 176 19.73 3.86 10.94
C LYS A 176 18.86 3.98 9.68
N LEU A 177 17.69 3.35 9.72
CA LEU A 177 16.67 3.40 8.68
C LEU A 177 15.95 4.76 8.63
N ALA A 178 15.41 5.14 7.47
CA ALA A 178 14.57 6.33 7.29
C ALA A 178 13.16 6.15 7.90
N LEU A 179 13.09 6.11 9.23
CA LEU A 179 11.90 5.81 10.03
C LEU A 179 11.16 7.06 10.53
N THR A 180 9.88 6.88 10.86
CA THR A 180 9.06 7.86 11.58
C THR A 180 9.38 7.85 13.08
N THR A 181 8.99 8.90 13.81
CA THR A 181 9.40 9.16 15.21
C THR A 181 9.17 7.97 16.16
N LEU A 182 8.01 7.30 16.08
CA LEU A 182 7.68 6.17 16.96
C LEU A 182 8.56 4.95 16.68
N TYR A 183 8.83 4.64 15.40
CA TYR A 183 9.72 3.53 15.03
C TYR A 183 11.17 3.81 15.42
N SER A 184 11.64 5.06 15.26
CA SER A 184 12.93 5.51 15.78
C SER A 184 13.03 5.36 17.30
N LEU A 185 11.94 5.65 18.03
CA LEU A 185 11.85 5.45 19.48
C LEU A 185 11.86 3.96 19.85
N GLU A 186 11.16 3.09 19.12
CA GLU A 186 11.20 1.63 19.30
C GLU A 186 12.62 1.08 19.15
N THR A 187 13.36 1.51 18.12
CA THR A 187 14.77 1.13 17.91
C THR A 187 15.64 1.58 19.10
N ILE A 188 15.48 2.82 19.58
CA ILE A 188 16.24 3.35 20.72
C ILE A 188 15.93 2.61 22.03
N ILE A 189 14.65 2.28 22.29
CA ILE A 189 14.25 1.50 23.47
C ILE A 189 14.80 0.06 23.36
N SER A 190 14.73 -0.54 22.17
CA SER A 190 15.25 -1.89 21.90
C SER A 190 16.76 -1.97 22.09
N GLN A 191 17.52 -0.97 21.62
CA GLN A 191 18.95 -0.84 21.90
C GLN A 191 19.22 -0.73 23.40
N ARG A 192 18.51 0.17 24.12
CA ARG A 192 18.66 0.35 25.57
C ARG A 192 18.30 -0.92 26.37
N LYS A 193 17.40 -1.75 25.85
CA LYS A 193 17.07 -3.09 26.38
C LYS A 193 18.18 -4.11 26.11
N ALA A 194 18.73 -4.16 24.89
CA ALA A 194 19.86 -5.04 24.56
C ALA A 194 21.11 -4.71 25.40
N GLU A 195 21.37 -3.42 25.62
CA GLU A 195 22.46 -2.95 26.49
C GLU A 195 22.36 -3.44 27.96
N LEU A 196 21.20 -3.89 28.45
CA LEU A 196 21.06 -4.43 29.82
C LEU A 196 21.82 -5.74 30.02
N ALA A 197 22.13 -6.47 28.95
CA ALA A 197 22.93 -7.70 29.01
C ALA A 197 24.43 -7.44 29.19
N LEU A 198 24.88 -6.18 29.07
CA LEU A 198 26.28 -5.77 29.26
C LEU A 198 26.54 -5.37 30.73
N PRO A 199 27.79 -5.45 31.22
CA PRO A 199 28.15 -4.89 32.53
C PRO A 199 27.88 -3.38 32.58
N GLN A 200 26.94 -2.94 33.42
CA GLN A 200 26.64 -1.52 33.57
C GLN A 200 27.69 -0.83 34.44
N THR A 201 28.27 0.27 33.95
CA THR A 201 29.12 1.18 34.74
C THR A 201 28.36 2.46 35.06
N GLY A 202 28.29 2.82 36.35
CA GLY A 202 27.55 4.01 36.81
C GLY A 202 26.04 3.81 36.97
N LYS A 203 25.27 4.90 36.96
CA LYS A 203 23.81 4.87 37.18
C LYS A 203 23.08 4.50 35.88
N PRO A 204 22.05 3.62 35.92
CA PRO A 204 21.24 3.31 34.74
C PRO A 204 20.46 4.54 34.24
N SER A 205 20.31 4.65 32.92
CA SER A 205 19.49 5.69 32.28
C SER A 205 17.99 5.51 32.59
N TRP A 206 17.18 6.53 32.37
CA TRP A 206 15.73 6.51 32.66
C TRP A 206 15.02 5.28 32.07
N THR A 207 15.22 5.02 30.77
CA THR A 207 14.67 3.83 30.10
C THR A 207 15.17 2.53 30.74
N LYS A 208 16.46 2.45 31.12
CA LYS A 208 17.00 1.25 31.77
C LYS A 208 16.40 1.02 33.16
N ARG A 209 16.06 2.07 33.91
CA ARG A 209 15.29 1.95 35.16
C ARG A 209 13.89 1.38 34.89
N LEU A 210 13.14 1.99 33.97
CA LEU A 210 11.79 1.55 33.58
C LEU A 210 11.75 0.12 33.01
N LEU A 211 12.78 -0.31 32.28
CA LEU A 211 12.89 -1.68 31.76
C LEU A 211 13.20 -2.74 32.83
N LEU A 212 13.71 -2.32 33.99
CA LEU A 212 14.06 -3.19 35.13
C LEU A 212 12.97 -3.20 36.23
N ASP A 213 12.21 -2.11 36.36
CA ASP A 213 11.23 -1.87 37.41
C ASP A 213 9.81 -1.76 36.82
N GLN A 214 9.07 -2.86 36.87
CA GLN A 214 7.72 -2.96 36.29
C GLN A 214 6.68 -2.17 37.10
N ASP A 215 6.86 -2.03 38.41
CA ASP A 215 5.93 -1.28 39.27
C ASP A 215 6.10 0.22 39.06
N LEU A 216 7.34 0.72 38.97
CA LEU A 216 7.64 2.10 38.57
C LEU A 216 7.08 2.41 37.18
N LEU A 217 7.27 1.51 36.21
CA LEU A 217 6.75 1.68 34.84
C LEU A 217 5.22 1.73 34.83
N CYS A 218 4.55 0.82 35.55
CA CYS A 218 3.09 0.83 35.65
C CYS A 218 2.55 2.00 36.49
N SER A 219 3.34 2.56 37.39
CA SER A 219 3.01 3.81 38.10
C SER A 219 3.07 4.99 37.14
N LYS A 220 4.19 5.18 36.42
CA LYS A 220 4.36 6.27 35.46
C LYS A 220 3.26 6.26 34.39
N ILE A 221 2.94 5.10 33.79
CA ILE A 221 1.88 5.01 32.77
C ILE A 221 0.50 5.48 33.29
N ARG A 222 0.21 5.30 34.58
CA ARG A 222 -1.04 5.78 35.19
C ARG A 222 -0.98 7.27 35.52
N GLU A 223 0.19 7.76 35.94
CA GLU A 223 0.46 9.16 36.26
C GLU A 223 0.31 10.03 35.00
N GLU A 224 1.03 9.76 33.91
CA GLU A 224 0.95 10.59 32.70
C GLU A 224 -0.45 10.51 32.05
N ALA A 225 -1.17 9.41 32.24
CA ALA A 225 -2.54 9.24 31.76
C ALA A 225 -3.58 10.03 32.58
N ASP A 226 -3.32 10.23 33.88
CA ASP A 226 -4.08 11.13 34.75
C ASP A 226 -3.76 12.60 34.42
N GLU A 227 -2.47 12.95 34.27
CA GLU A 227 -2.06 14.29 33.84
C GLU A 227 -2.63 14.65 32.46
N LEU A 228 -2.63 13.72 31.49
CA LEU A 228 -3.28 13.91 30.17
C LEU A 228 -4.81 14.12 30.27
N CYS A 229 -5.49 13.50 31.23
CA CYS A 229 -6.90 13.80 31.48
C CYS A 229 -7.07 15.18 32.12
N ARG A 230 -6.21 15.52 33.07
CA ARG A 230 -6.26 16.81 33.79
C ARG A 230 -5.94 18.02 32.92
N THR A 231 -5.16 17.89 31.84
CA THR A 231 -4.97 19.01 30.90
C THR A 231 -6.30 19.48 30.28
N LEU A 232 -7.28 18.57 30.10
CA LEU A 232 -8.63 18.90 29.65
C LEU A 232 -9.53 19.40 30.80
N GLU A 233 -9.45 18.78 31.98
CA GLU A 233 -10.30 19.14 33.12
C GLU A 233 -9.95 20.52 33.73
N GLU A 234 -8.66 20.85 33.78
CA GLU A 234 -8.13 22.13 34.27
C GLU A 234 -8.02 23.21 33.17
N ASN A 235 -8.39 22.85 31.92
CA ASN A 235 -8.31 23.72 30.73
C ASN A 235 -6.89 24.30 30.54
N GLU A 236 -5.88 23.41 30.56
CA GLU A 236 -4.51 23.73 30.20
C GLU A 236 -4.34 23.92 28.68
N ASP A 237 -3.15 24.32 28.24
CA ASP A 237 -2.89 24.60 26.82
C ASP A 237 -2.57 23.35 25.96
N GLN A 238 -2.54 23.59 24.64
CA GLN A 238 -2.26 22.56 23.64
C GLN A 238 -0.85 21.96 23.75
N ALA A 239 0.16 22.74 24.15
CA ALA A 239 1.54 22.27 24.28
C ALA A 239 1.72 21.39 25.51
N ARG A 240 1.09 21.74 26.63
CA ARG A 240 1.02 20.89 27.83
C ARG A 240 0.29 19.58 27.54
N THR A 241 -0.88 19.64 26.90
CA THR A 241 -1.61 18.44 26.42
C THR A 241 -0.77 17.56 25.49
N ALA A 242 0.03 18.16 24.61
CA ALA A 242 0.93 17.43 23.71
C ALA A 242 2.14 16.81 24.45
N SER A 243 2.60 17.41 25.55
CA SER A 243 3.64 16.85 26.41
C SER A 243 3.15 15.57 27.08
N GLU A 244 2.01 15.61 27.77
CA GLU A 244 1.49 14.45 28.51
C GLU A 244 1.14 13.29 27.58
N MET A 245 0.56 13.56 26.41
CA MET A 245 0.36 12.53 25.39
C MET A 245 1.69 11.94 24.89
N GLY A 246 2.76 12.76 24.83
CA GLY A 246 4.11 12.31 24.52
C GLY A 246 4.67 11.36 25.57
N ASP A 247 4.52 11.67 26.85
CA ASP A 247 5.02 10.84 27.95
C ASP A 247 4.15 9.59 28.19
N VAL A 248 2.83 9.65 27.98
CA VAL A 248 1.95 8.46 27.87
C VAL A 248 2.46 7.51 26.78
N LEU A 249 2.71 8.03 25.56
CA LEU A 249 3.23 7.23 24.46
C LEU A 249 4.62 6.67 24.76
N TYR A 250 5.51 7.47 25.35
CA TYR A 250 6.85 7.05 25.72
C TYR A 250 6.83 5.85 26.68
N HIS A 251 6.13 5.97 27.81
CA HIS A 251 6.07 4.92 28.81
C HIS A 251 5.31 3.68 28.29
N ALA A 252 4.25 3.86 27.48
CA ALA A 252 3.58 2.75 26.81
C ALA A 252 4.52 1.98 25.87
N MET A 253 5.38 2.66 25.10
CA MET A 253 6.36 2.00 24.23
C MET A 253 7.47 1.29 25.02
N VAL A 254 7.84 1.76 26.22
CA VAL A 254 8.73 0.99 27.11
C VAL A 254 8.03 -0.28 27.62
N LEU A 255 6.75 -0.22 27.97
CA LEU A 255 5.97 -1.42 28.34
C LEU A 255 5.84 -2.41 27.18
N MET A 256 5.58 -1.93 25.96
CA MET A 256 5.58 -2.77 24.75
C MET A 256 6.92 -3.49 24.58
N ALA A 257 8.05 -2.80 24.75
CA ALA A 257 9.37 -3.40 24.70
C ALA A 257 9.63 -4.40 25.84
N VAL A 258 9.09 -4.22 27.04
CA VAL A 258 9.11 -5.24 28.11
C VAL A 258 8.31 -6.48 27.68
N LYS A 259 7.09 -6.29 27.17
CA LYS A 259 6.16 -7.36 26.77
C LYS A 259 6.53 -8.08 25.47
N GLY A 260 7.41 -7.50 24.65
CA GLY A 260 7.82 -8.03 23.34
C GLY A 260 6.85 -7.72 22.19
N VAL A 261 6.01 -6.69 22.35
CA VAL A 261 5.05 -6.24 21.33
C VAL A 261 5.69 -5.13 20.48
N LYS A 262 5.55 -5.20 19.16
CA LYS A 262 5.98 -4.16 18.22
C LYS A 262 4.91 -3.08 18.02
N ILE A 263 5.34 -1.87 17.67
CA ILE A 263 4.46 -0.77 17.25
C ILE A 263 3.65 -1.13 16.00
N GLU A 264 4.19 -1.95 15.08
CA GLU A 264 3.44 -2.44 13.90
C GLU A 264 2.17 -3.22 14.31
N GLU A 265 2.24 -4.05 15.35
CA GLU A 265 1.09 -4.83 15.84
C GLU A 265 0.01 -3.90 16.43
N VAL A 266 0.43 -2.87 17.15
CA VAL A 266 -0.47 -1.84 17.71
C VAL A 266 -1.14 -1.04 16.59
N LEU A 267 -0.40 -0.65 15.56
CA LEU A 267 -0.94 0.07 14.41
C LEU A 267 -1.87 -0.81 13.56
N GLU A 268 -1.61 -2.10 13.42
CA GLU A 268 -2.55 -3.03 12.78
C GLU A 268 -3.86 -3.17 13.59
N VAL A 269 -3.79 -3.17 14.93
CA VAL A 269 -4.98 -3.11 15.81
C VAL A 269 -5.74 -1.78 15.64
N LEU A 270 -5.05 -0.65 15.47
CA LEU A 270 -5.70 0.64 15.19
C LEU A 270 -6.33 0.69 13.80
N ARG A 271 -5.66 0.20 12.75
CA ARG A 271 -6.22 0.14 11.38
C ARG A 271 -7.52 -0.67 11.32
N LYS A 272 -7.63 -1.75 12.12
CA LYS A 272 -8.86 -2.56 12.24
C LYS A 272 -10.07 -1.76 12.79
N ARG A 273 -9.84 -0.65 13.52
CA ARG A 273 -10.89 0.26 14.02
C ARG A 273 -11.35 1.30 13.00
N PHE A 274 -10.61 1.55 11.92
CA PHE A 274 -10.99 2.58 10.94
C PHE A 274 -12.28 2.23 10.17
N PHE A 275 -12.64 0.93 10.13
CA PHE A 275 -13.78 0.39 9.37
C PHE A 275 -14.82 -0.32 10.25
N GLN A 276 -14.76 -0.12 11.58
CA GLN A 276 -15.74 -0.64 12.54
C GLN A 276 -16.07 0.47 13.53
N SER A 277 -17.35 0.73 13.81
CA SER A 277 -17.70 1.63 14.91
C SER A 277 -17.25 1.03 16.25
N GLY A 278 -16.95 1.88 17.23
CA GLY A 278 -16.59 1.42 18.59
C GLY A 278 -17.70 0.64 19.31
N ILE A 279 -18.90 0.57 18.74
CA ILE A 279 -20.02 -0.27 19.18
C ILE A 279 -19.90 -1.68 18.59
N GLU A 280 -19.44 -1.81 17.35
CA GLU A 280 -19.22 -3.09 16.66
C GLU A 280 -17.96 -3.80 17.17
N GLU A 281 -16.85 -3.06 17.40
CA GLU A 281 -15.62 -3.61 18.03
C GLU A 281 -15.92 -4.18 19.43
N LYS A 282 -16.81 -3.56 20.20
CA LYS A 282 -17.23 -4.06 21.52
C LYS A 282 -18.11 -5.30 21.43
N ARG A 283 -18.96 -5.42 20.39
CA ARG A 283 -19.83 -6.60 20.20
C ARG A 283 -19.05 -7.84 19.79
N SER A 284 -18.05 -7.71 18.90
CA SER A 284 -17.26 -8.86 18.43
C SER A 284 -16.41 -9.48 19.54
N ARG A 285 -15.87 -8.66 20.47
CA ARG A 285 -15.16 -9.16 21.66
C ARG A 285 -16.03 -10.01 22.59
N GLY A 286 -17.31 -9.69 22.72
CA GLY A 286 -18.27 -10.45 23.54
C GLY A 286 -18.74 -11.78 22.95
N GLN A 287 -18.18 -12.20 21.80
CA GLN A 287 -18.46 -13.50 21.16
C GLN A 287 -17.22 -14.42 21.12
N ALA A 288 -16.12 -14.02 21.76
CA ALA A 288 -14.84 -14.73 21.78
C ALA A 288 -14.44 -15.20 23.20
N SER A 289 -15.44 -15.40 24.07
CA SER A 289 -15.31 -15.83 25.48
C SER A 289 -16.28 -16.98 25.78
#